data_AF-A0A2N6UG00-F1
#
_entry.id   AF-A0A2N6UG00-F1
#
_cell.length_a   1.000
_cell.length_b   1.000
_cell.length_c   1.000
_cell.angle_alpha   90.00
_cell.angle_beta   90.00
_cell.angle_gamma   90.00
#
_symmetry.space_group_name_H-M   'P 1'
#
loop_
_entity.id
_entity.type
_entity.pdbx_description
1 polymer ?
#
loop_
_entity_poly.entity_id
_entity_poly.type
_entity_poly.pdbx_seq_one_letter_code
_entity_poly.pdbx_strand_id
1 'polypeptide(L)'
;MLEQVKLLKGITDRAQDDLIKLIIADSESRILGYINAHKAEPLVDIPPDIEYILRDVAVVRFNRLNSEGANEDSEEGRAFKWKSGYLSEYEDILAGYFDPVEDLSKPGYLRVIF
;
A
#
# COMPACT_ATOMS: atom_id res chain seq x y z
N MET A 1 13.01 -1.84 7.56
CA MET A 1 11.62 -1.45 7.90
C MET A 1 11.33 -1.31 9.41
N LEU A 2 11.26 -2.39 10.23
CA LEU A 2 10.85 -2.31 11.65
C LEU A 2 11.58 -1.21 12.46
N GLU A 3 12.91 -1.21 12.45
CA GLU A 3 13.70 -0.23 13.20
C GLU A 3 13.47 1.22 12.73
N GLN A 4 13.17 1.44 11.46
CA GLN A 4 12.87 2.78 10.93
C GLN A 4 11.53 3.28 11.46
N VAL A 5 10.50 2.41 11.50
CA VAL A 5 9.20 2.76 12.07
C VAL A 5 9.36 3.06 13.57
N LYS A 6 10.09 2.23 14.31
CA LYS A 6 10.37 2.46 15.74
C LYS A 6 11.08 3.78 15.99
N LEU A 7 12.10 4.09 15.18
CA LEU A 7 12.83 5.36 15.24
C LEU A 7 11.89 6.56 15.04
N LEU A 8 11.04 6.54 14.02
CA LEU A 8 10.06 7.60 13.75
C LEU A 8 9.00 7.74 14.84
N LYS A 9 8.73 6.66 15.59
CA LYS A 9 7.78 6.65 16.69
C LYS A 9 8.39 6.92 18.07
N GLY A 10 9.72 7.02 18.16
CA GLY A 10 10.42 7.16 19.45
C GLY A 10 10.30 5.92 20.34
N ILE A 11 10.07 4.74 19.75
CA ILE A 11 9.94 3.47 20.47
C ILE A 11 11.33 2.83 20.62
N THR A 12 11.78 2.65 21.85
CA THR A 12 13.11 2.09 22.15
C THR A 12 13.07 0.65 22.67
N ASP A 13 11.91 0.20 23.17
CA ASP A 13 11.72 -1.17 23.65
C ASP A 13 11.22 -2.11 22.54
N ARG A 14 10.77 -3.32 22.90
CA ARG A 14 10.27 -4.34 21.98
C ARG A 14 8.80 -4.69 22.21
N ALA A 15 8.08 -3.95 23.05
CA ALA A 15 6.74 -4.30 23.49
C ALA A 15 5.72 -4.31 22.33
N GLN A 16 5.98 -3.54 21.28
CA GLN A 16 5.09 -3.39 20.12
C GLN A 16 5.68 -3.95 18.82
N ASP A 17 6.82 -4.68 18.89
CA ASP A 17 7.51 -5.16 17.69
C ASP A 17 6.61 -6.02 16.81
N ASP A 18 5.83 -6.93 17.39
CA ASP A 18 4.97 -7.84 16.62
C ASP A 18 3.76 -7.12 16.00
N LEU A 19 3.21 -6.12 16.70
CA LEU A 19 2.18 -5.24 16.14
C LEU A 19 2.74 -4.45 14.95
N ILE A 20 3.92 -3.85 15.10
CA ILE A 20 4.54 -3.05 14.04
C ILE A 20 4.87 -3.94 12.84
N LYS A 21 5.40 -5.16 13.04
CA LYS A 21 5.64 -6.12 11.96
C LYS A 21 4.35 -6.48 11.22
N LEU A 22 3.26 -6.74 11.94
CA LEU A 22 1.96 -7.04 11.33
C LEU A 22 1.46 -5.85 10.49
N ILE A 23 1.58 -4.63 11.01
CA ILE A 23 1.19 -3.42 10.28
C ILE A 23 2.03 -3.25 9.01
N ILE A 24 3.34 -3.51 9.08
CA ILE A 24 4.23 -3.47 7.91
C ILE A 24 3.77 -4.50 6.86
N ALA A 25 3.63 -5.77 7.23
CA ALA A 25 3.26 -6.85 6.32
C ALA A 25 1.88 -6.62 5.65
N ASP A 26 0.90 -6.15 6.44
CA ASP A 26 -0.41 -5.78 5.90
C ASP A 26 -0.30 -4.60 4.93
N SER A 27 0.54 -3.60 5.24
CA SER A 27 0.71 -2.40 4.41
C SER A 27 1.38 -2.74 3.09
N GLU A 28 2.36 -3.65 3.14
CA GLU A 28 3.02 -4.20 1.96
C GLU A 28 2.02 -4.94 1.07
N SER A 29 1.25 -5.87 1.64
CA SER A 29 0.21 -6.61 0.94
C SER A 29 -0.81 -5.69 0.27
N ARG A 30 -1.12 -4.56 0.89
CA ARG A 30 -2.05 -3.55 0.36
C ARG A 30 -1.46 -2.75 -0.79
N ILE A 31 -0.21 -2.29 -0.67
CA ILE A 31 0.48 -1.57 -1.74
C ILE A 31 0.63 -2.47 -2.96
N LEU A 32 1.10 -3.71 -2.76
CA LEU A 32 1.21 -4.70 -3.82
C LEU A 32 -0.15 -5.04 -4.41
N GLY A 33 -1.18 -5.23 -3.59
CA GLY A 33 -2.55 -5.46 -4.07
C GLY A 33 -3.09 -4.31 -4.92
N TYR A 34 -2.79 -3.06 -4.55
CA TYR A 34 -3.16 -1.87 -5.31
C TYR A 34 -2.44 -1.81 -6.65
N ILE A 35 -1.12 -1.99 -6.68
CA ILE A 35 -0.34 -2.00 -7.93
C ILE A 35 -0.77 -3.16 -8.82
N ASN A 36 -0.83 -4.37 -8.27
CA ASN A 36 -1.10 -5.59 -9.02
C ASN A 36 -2.52 -5.67 -9.58
N ALA A 37 -3.47 -4.89 -9.04
CA ALA A 37 -4.78 -4.72 -9.66
C ALA A 37 -4.71 -4.06 -11.06
N HIS A 38 -3.59 -3.42 -11.37
CA HIS A 38 -3.31 -2.71 -12.62
C HIS A 38 -2.12 -3.30 -13.39
N LYS A 39 -1.68 -4.53 -13.06
CA LYS A 39 -0.60 -5.24 -13.77
C LYS A 39 -1.06 -6.59 -14.31
N ALA A 40 -0.58 -6.95 -15.49
CA ALA A 40 -0.70 -8.27 -16.08
C ALA A 40 0.22 -9.27 -15.37
N GLU A 41 1.44 -8.84 -15.04
CA GLU A 41 2.39 -9.62 -14.23
C GLU A 41 2.50 -9.02 -12.82
N PRO A 42 2.14 -9.77 -11.76
CA PRO A 42 2.12 -9.24 -10.41
C PRO A 42 3.54 -9.02 -9.86
N LEU A 43 3.75 -7.88 -9.21
CA LEU A 43 4.92 -7.65 -8.35
C LEU A 43 4.80 -8.53 -7.10
N VAL A 44 5.91 -9.17 -6.74
CA VAL A 44 6.05 -9.96 -5.51
C VAL A 44 6.57 -9.14 -4.34
N ASP A 45 7.36 -8.11 -4.61
CA ASP A 45 8.00 -7.24 -3.62
C ASP A 45 7.87 -5.76 -4.03
N ILE A 46 7.91 -4.86 -3.04
CA ILE A 46 7.89 -3.41 -3.29
C ILE A 46 9.25 -2.95 -3.85
N PRO A 47 9.28 -2.25 -4.99
CA PRO A 47 10.52 -1.71 -5.56
C PRO A 47 11.26 -0.75 -4.61
N PRO A 48 12.61 -0.79 -4.54
CA PRO A 48 13.39 -0.03 -3.56
C PRO A 48 13.19 1.49 -3.61
N ASP A 49 12.96 2.06 -4.78
CA ASP A 49 12.74 3.49 -5.00
C ASP A 49 11.40 3.98 -4.47
N ILE A 50 10.44 3.08 -4.17
CA ILE A 50 9.18 3.39 -3.49
C ILE A 50 9.02 2.72 -2.12
N GLU A 51 10.07 2.06 -1.59
CA GLU A 51 10.03 1.41 -0.27
C GLU A 51 9.69 2.40 0.86
N TYR A 52 10.01 3.69 0.69
CA TYR A 52 9.65 4.74 1.65
C TYR A 52 8.13 4.88 1.84
N ILE A 53 7.32 4.56 0.83
CA ILE A 53 5.86 4.60 0.90
C ILE A 53 5.36 3.55 1.90
N LEU A 54 5.95 2.35 1.89
CA LEU A 54 5.63 1.31 2.87
C LEU A 54 5.90 1.78 4.31
N ARG A 55 7.04 2.43 4.53
CA ARG A 55 7.40 3.00 5.85
C ARG A 55 6.36 4.03 6.29
N ASP A 56 6.04 4.98 5.43
CA ASP A 56 5.15 6.09 5.77
C ASP A 56 3.71 5.58 6.05
N VAL A 57 3.19 4.70 5.20
CA VAL A 57 1.90 4.03 5.40
C VAL A 57 1.87 3.24 6.71
N ALA A 58 2.95 2.51 7.03
CA ALA A 58 3.04 1.77 8.29
C ALA A 58 3.01 2.70 9.51
N VAL A 59 3.70 3.84 9.45
CA VAL A 59 3.69 4.86 10.52
C VAL A 59 2.29 5.45 10.71
N VAL A 60 1.60 5.82 9.63
CA VAL A 60 0.24 6.39 9.73
C VAL A 60 -0.75 5.37 10.28
N ARG A 61 -0.69 4.11 9.82
CA ARG A 61 -1.56 3.04 10.33
C ARG A 61 -1.30 2.72 11.79
N PHE A 62 -0.04 2.72 12.22
CA PHE A 62 0.31 2.55 13.63
C PHE A 62 -0.26 3.67 14.50
N ASN A 63 -0.16 4.94 14.05
CA ASN A 63 -0.73 6.07 14.77
C ASN A 63 -2.24 5.93 14.93
N ARG A 64 -2.95 5.59 13.85
CA ARG A 64 -4.40 5.48 13.87
C ARG A 64 -4.88 4.36 14.80
N LEU A 65 -4.27 3.18 14.75
CA LEU A 65 -4.62 2.07 15.66
C LEU A 65 -4.42 2.47 17.13
N ASN A 66 -3.36 3.22 17.42
CA ASN A 66 -3.09 3.71 18.78
C ASN A 66 -4.05 4.84 19.21
N SER A 67 -4.61 5.60 18.26
CA SER A 67 -5.67 6.59 18.50
C SER A 67 -7.06 5.98 18.60
N GLU A 68 -7.36 4.90 17.88
CA GLU A 68 -8.61 4.13 17.95
C GLU A 68 -8.71 3.34 19.27
N GLY A 69 -7.59 2.91 19.85
CA GLY A 69 -7.57 2.40 21.23
C GLY A 69 -7.97 3.43 22.31
N ALA A 70 -8.06 4.72 21.95
CA ALA A 70 -8.48 5.82 22.83
C ALA A 70 -9.89 6.36 22.51
N ASN A 71 -10.49 5.98 21.38
CA ASN A 71 -11.87 6.31 21.03
C ASN A 71 -12.49 5.09 20.36
N GLU A 72 -13.40 4.42 21.08
CA GLU A 72 -14.24 3.36 20.51
C GLU A 72 -15.06 3.94 19.36
N ASP A 73 -14.85 3.49 18.13
CA ASP A 73 -15.94 3.42 17.16
C ASP A 73 -15.71 2.32 16.13
N SER A 74 -16.68 1.42 16.11
CA SER A 74 -16.93 0.38 15.11
C SER A 74 -16.92 0.97 13.71
N GLU A 75 -16.39 0.29 12.68
CA GLU A 75 -17.06 0.26 11.36
C GLU A 75 -16.70 -1.00 10.54
N GLU A 76 -17.73 -1.81 10.32
CA GLU A 76 -17.89 -2.70 9.18
C GLU A 76 -17.86 -1.90 7.87
N GLY A 77 -17.29 -2.47 6.79
CA GLY A 77 -17.20 -1.81 5.48
C GLY A 77 -15.78 -1.58 4.95
N ARG A 78 -14.80 -2.28 5.53
CA ARG A 78 -13.37 -2.14 5.26
C ARG A 78 -13.02 -2.07 3.76
N ALA A 79 -13.55 -2.95 2.91
CA ALA A 79 -13.09 -3.10 1.53
C ALA A 79 -13.21 -1.85 0.63
N PHE A 80 -14.21 -0.98 0.86
CA PHE A 80 -14.54 0.13 -0.07
C PHE A 80 -13.91 1.48 0.30
N LYS A 81 -13.57 1.72 1.59
CA LYS A 81 -12.93 2.97 2.07
C LYS A 81 -11.40 3.01 1.87
N TRP A 82 -10.77 1.91 1.47
CA TRP A 82 -9.30 1.82 1.36
C TRP A 82 -8.69 2.73 0.28
N LYS A 83 -9.47 3.06 -0.74
CA LYS A 83 -9.04 3.93 -1.84
C LYS A 83 -8.78 5.39 -1.42
N SER A 84 -9.06 5.79 -0.17
CA SER A 84 -9.12 7.22 0.19
C SER A 84 -8.23 7.66 1.37
N GLY A 85 -7.51 6.77 2.05
CA GLY A 85 -6.84 7.10 3.32
C GLY A 85 -5.33 7.30 3.24
N TYR A 86 -4.60 6.18 3.12
CA TYR A 86 -3.15 6.14 3.35
C TYR A 86 -2.32 6.11 2.07
N LEU A 87 -2.95 5.76 0.94
CA LEU A 87 -2.30 5.68 -0.36
C LEU A 87 -2.61 6.89 -1.25
N SER A 88 -3.56 7.74 -0.87
CA SER A 88 -4.04 8.89 -1.65
C SER A 88 -2.89 9.84 -2.02
N GLU A 89 -1.97 10.09 -1.10
CA GLU A 89 -0.80 10.96 -1.30
C GLU A 89 0.23 10.35 -2.27
N TYR A 90 0.12 9.06 -2.56
CA TYR A 90 1.08 8.28 -3.33
C TYR A 90 0.51 7.75 -4.64
N GLU A 91 -0.76 8.00 -4.96
CA GLU A 91 -1.43 7.42 -6.14
C GLU A 91 -0.67 7.71 -7.43
N ASP A 92 -0.21 8.95 -7.63
CA ASP A 92 0.54 9.33 -8.84
C ASP A 92 1.86 8.57 -8.98
N ILE A 93 2.53 8.29 -7.85
CA ILE A 93 3.81 7.57 -7.83
C ILE A 93 3.57 6.08 -8.07
N LEU A 94 2.56 5.51 -7.40
CA LEU A 94 2.16 4.12 -7.56
C LEU A 94 1.62 3.85 -8.97
N ALA A 95 0.96 4.82 -9.60
CA ALA A 95 0.52 4.73 -10.98
C ALA A 95 1.67 4.60 -11.98
N GLY A 96 2.88 5.05 -11.62
CA GLY A 96 4.11 4.79 -12.38
C GLY A 96 4.46 3.30 -12.53
N TYR A 97 3.84 2.43 -11.72
CA TYR A 97 4.06 0.97 -11.74
C TYR A 97 2.96 0.19 -12.46
N PHE A 98 1.91 0.87 -12.91
CA PHE A 98 0.81 0.25 -13.63
C PHE A 98 1.25 -0.12 -15.04
N ASP A 99 0.64 -1.17 -15.58
CA ASP A 99 0.81 -1.44 -17.00
C ASP A 99 0.08 -0.35 -17.81
N PRO A 100 0.62 0.03 -18.98
CA PRO A 100 -0.05 1.01 -19.82
C PRO A 100 -1.44 0.49 -20.16
N VAL A 101 -2.45 1.35 -19.98
CA VAL A 101 -3.82 1.03 -20.40
C VAL A 101 -3.78 0.84 -21.91
N GLU A 102 -4.02 -0.39 -22.36
CA GLU A 102 -4.09 -0.71 -23.77
C GLU A 102 -5.27 0.07 -24.37
N ASP A 103 -4.96 1.15 -25.08
CA ASP A 103 -5.97 2.00 -25.71
C ASP A 103 -6.52 1.28 -26.95
N LEU A 104 -7.56 0.47 -26.73
CA LEU A 104 -8.27 -0.26 -27.77
C LEU A 104 -8.94 0.66 -28.82
N SER A 105 -8.90 2.00 -28.64
CA SER A 105 -9.41 2.97 -29.62
C SER A 105 -8.38 3.39 -30.68
N LYS A 106 -7.10 3.01 -30.54
CA LYS A 106 -6.08 3.27 -31.56
C LYS A 106 -6.15 2.19 -32.67
N PRO A 107 -6.41 2.56 -33.94
CA PRO A 107 -6.49 1.60 -35.02
C PRO A 107 -5.08 1.15 -35.42
N GLY A 108 -4.60 0.07 -34.81
CA GLY A 108 -3.30 -0.52 -35.09
C GLY A 108 -3.30 -2.00 -34.78
N TYR A 109 -3.30 -2.81 -35.85
CA TYR A 109 -3.32 -4.28 -35.90
C TYR A 109 -4.69 -4.96 -35.82
N LEU A 110 -5.37 -4.99 -36.97
CA LEU A 110 -6.22 -6.10 -37.36
C LEU A 110 -5.45 -7.42 -37.19
N ARG A 111 -5.87 -8.25 -36.24
CA ARG A 111 -5.47 -9.66 -36.16
C ARG A 111 -6.08 -10.37 -37.37
N VAL A 112 -5.32 -10.51 -38.46
CA VAL A 112 -5.69 -11.37 -39.59
C VAL A 112 -5.54 -12.81 -39.10
N ILE A 113 -6.67 -13.45 -38.82
CA ILE A 113 -6.75 -14.88 -38.57
C ILE A 113 -6.89 -15.54 -39.95
N PHE A 114 -5.88 -16.33 -40.33
CA PHE A 114 -5.94 -17.26 -41.48
C PHE A 114 -6.58 -18.59 -41.04
#